data_AF-A0A1U7F0I1-F1
#
_entry.id   AF-A0A1U7F0I1-F1
#
_cell.length_a   1.000
_cell.length_b   1.000
_cell.length_c   1.000
_cell.angle_alpha   90.00
_cell.angle_beta   90.00
_cell.angle_gamma   90.00
#
_symmetry.space_group_name_H-M   'P 1'
#
loop_
_entity.id
_entity.type
_entity.pdbx_description
1 polymer ?
#
loop_
_entity_poly.entity_id
_entity_poly.type
_entity_poly.pdbx_seq_one_letter_code
_entity_poly.pdbx_strand_id
1 'polypeptide(L)' 'MVFGGSEDPCAVCVLKSIGCVGPKVNNSHAEKLYKLLADELKIPKNRCYIEFVDIEASSMAFNGSTFG' A
#
# COMPACT_ATOMS: atom_id res chain seq x y z
N MET A 1 15.08 -8.33 -1.31
CA MET A 1 14.71 -7.88 0.05
C MET A 1 14.53 -9.11 0.92
N VAL A 2 14.71 -8.98 2.24
CA VAL A 2 14.60 -10.12 3.18
C VAL A 2 13.37 -9.91 4.05
N PHE A 3 12.52 -10.93 4.16
CA PHE A 3 11.34 -10.91 5.04
C PHE A 3 11.39 -12.14 5.94
N GLY A 4 11.39 -11.91 7.26
CA GLY A 4 11.49 -13.00 8.25
C GLY A 4 12.76 -13.85 8.09
N GLY A 5 13.88 -13.25 7.67
CA GLY A 5 15.15 -13.95 7.45
C GLY A 5 15.27 -14.75 6.15
N SER A 6 14.23 -14.78 5.31
CA SER A 6 14.26 -15.43 3.99
C SER A 6 14.29 -14.41 2.84
N GLU A 7 15.04 -14.74 1.79
CA GLU A 7 15.13 -14.02 0.50
C GLU A 7 14.01 -14.42 -0.49
N ASP A 8 13.13 -15.36 -0.13
CA ASP A 8 11.97 -15.73 -0.95
C ASP A 8 11.12 -14.49 -1.28
N PRO A 9 10.43 -14.46 -2.45
CA PRO A 9 9.67 -13.30 -2.90
C PRO A 9 8.80 -12.67 -1.80
N CYS A 10 8.94 -11.36 -1.64
CA CYS A 10 8.24 -10.56 -0.65
C CYS A 10 8.09 -9.11 -1.14
N ALA A 11 7.22 -8.34 -0.48
CA ALA A 11 6.96 -6.94 -0.83
C ALA A 11 6.75 -6.05 0.42
N VAL A 12 7.08 -4.77 0.27
CA VAL A 12 6.66 -3.71 1.18
C VAL A 12 6.04 -2.61 0.31
N CYS A 13 4.79 -2.28 0.58
CA CYS A 13 4.00 -1.35 -0.21
C CYS A 13 3.51 -0.19 0.64
N VAL A 14 3.29 0.96 0.02
CA VAL A 14 2.64 2.11 0.65
C VAL A 14 1.51 2.58 -0.25
N LEU A 15 0.30 2.67 0.30
CA LEU A 15 -0.85 3.34 -0.34
C LEU A 15 -1.10 4.65 0.38
N LYS A 16 -0.90 5.75 -0.35
CA LYS A 16 -1.19 7.11 0.13
C LYS A 16 -2.40 7.67 -0.61
N SER A 17 -3.27 8.35 0.11
CA SER A 17 -4.44 9.01 -0.47
C SER A 17 -4.86 10.21 0.38
N ILE A 18 -5.41 11.24 -0.25
CA ILE A 18 -6.10 12.32 0.44
C ILE A 18 -7.49 11.81 0.80
N GLY A 19 -7.69 11.39 2.05
CA GLY A 19 -8.89 10.67 2.46
C GLY A 19 -9.03 9.29 1.80
N CYS A 20 -10.18 8.64 1.98
CA CYS A 20 -10.47 7.29 1.46
C CYS A 20 -9.45 6.20 1.88
N VAL A 21 -8.73 6.46 2.97
CA VAL A 21 -7.83 5.55 3.66
C VAL A 21 -8.16 5.63 5.15
N GLY A 22 -8.14 4.50 5.85
CA GLY A 22 -8.47 4.42 7.27
C GLY A 22 -9.17 3.11 7.65
N PRO A 23 -9.47 2.91 8.95
CA PRO A 23 -9.97 1.63 9.49
C PRO A 23 -11.20 1.07 8.77
N LYS A 24 -12.06 1.94 8.23
CA LYS A 24 -13.29 1.54 7.54
C LYS A 24 -13.06 0.91 6.15
N VAL A 25 -11.95 1.23 5.48
CA VAL A 25 -11.72 0.87 4.07
C VAL A 25 -10.42 0.09 3.83
N ASN A 26 -9.44 0.20 4.74
CA ASN A 26 -8.11 -0.40 4.57
C ASN A 26 -8.15 -1.92 4.38
N ASN A 27 -9.04 -2.63 5.07
CA ASN A 27 -9.15 -4.09 4.90
C ASN A 27 -9.62 -4.48 3.48
N SER A 28 -10.54 -3.71 2.89
CA SER A 28 -10.99 -3.95 1.51
C SER A 28 -9.89 -3.62 0.49
N HIS A 29 -9.14 -2.53 0.72
CA HIS A 29 -7.97 -2.20 -0.10
C HIS A 29 -6.90 -3.28 -0.01
N ALA A 30 -6.59 -3.73 1.22
CA ALA A 30 -5.59 -4.77 1.47
C ALA A 30 -5.95 -6.08 0.76
N GLU A 31 -7.21 -6.52 0.83
CA GLU A 31 -7.67 -7.73 0.14
C GLU A 31 -7.37 -7.69 -1.37
N LYS A 32 -7.74 -6.58 -2.03
CA LYS A 32 -7.51 -6.38 -3.47
C LYS A 32 -6.03 -6.32 -3.81
N LEU A 33 -5.23 -5.61 -3.02
CA LEU A 33 -3.80 -5.46 -3.25
C LEU A 33 -3.05 -6.79 -3.03
N TYR A 34 -3.33 -7.53 -1.96
CA TYR A 34 -2.73 -8.84 -1.74
C TYR A 34 -3.08 -9.82 -2.86
N LYS A 35 -4.33 -9.80 -3.35
CA LYS A 35 -4.74 -10.61 -4.49
C LYS A 35 -3.94 -10.24 -5.74
N LEU A 36 -3.83 -8.96 -6.07
CA LEU A 36 -3.05 -8.48 -7.22
C LEU A 36 -1.58 -8.90 -7.14
N LEU A 37 -0.94 -8.73 -5.97
CA LEU A 37 0.47 -9.10 -5.77
C LEU A 37 0.69 -10.62 -5.88
N ALA A 38 -0.26 -11.42 -5.40
CA ALA A 38 -0.21 -12.87 -5.53
C ALA A 38 -0.43 -13.32 -6.98
N ASP A 39 -1.39 -12.72 -7.68
CA ASP A 39 -1.77 -13.12 -9.04
C ASP A 39 -0.69 -12.70 -10.06
N GLU A 40 -0.19 -11.49 -9.98
CA GLU A 40 0.73 -10.93 -10.99
C GLU A 40 2.20 -11.19 -10.68
N LEU A 41 2.59 -11.05 -9.41
CA LEU A 41 3.99 -11.13 -8.98
C LEU A 41 4.34 -12.43 -8.26
N LYS A 42 3.35 -13.30 -8.02
CA LYS A 42 3.50 -14.57 -7.30
C LYS A 42 4.06 -14.40 -5.89
N ILE A 43 3.79 -13.26 -5.25
CA ILE A 43 4.22 -12.98 -3.88
C ILE A 43 3.19 -13.55 -2.89
N PRO A 44 3.59 -14.43 -1.96
CA PRO A 44 2.69 -14.94 -0.93
C PRO A 44 2.14 -13.82 -0.03
N LYS A 45 0.83 -13.87 0.27
CA LYS A 45 0.14 -12.86 1.10
C LYS A 45 0.79 -12.64 2.47
N ASN A 46 1.33 -13.69 3.08
CA ASN A 46 2.00 -13.63 4.39
C ASN A 46 3.43 -13.05 4.34
N ARG A 47 3.92 -12.64 3.17
CA ARG A 47 5.23 -12.04 2.95
C ARG A 47 5.13 -10.63 2.36
N CYS A 48 4.05 -9.94 2.65
CA CYS A 48 3.83 -8.59 2.18
C CYS A 48 3.30 -7.71 3.31
N TYR A 49 3.87 -6.50 3.45
CA TYR A 49 3.30 -5.43 4.27
C TYR A 49 2.74 -4.33 3.37
N ILE A 50 1.62 -3.74 3.79
CA ILE A 50 1.02 -2.58 3.12
C ILE A 50 0.78 -1.53 4.18
N GLU A 51 1.50 -0.41 4.08
CA GLU A 51 1.27 0.78 4.89
C GLU A 51 0.17 1.63 4.23
N PHE A 52 -0.78 2.09 5.03
CA PHE A 52 -1.88 2.94 4.61
C PHE A 52 -1.71 4.32 5.24
N VAL A 53 -1.53 5.35 4.41
CA VAL A 53 -1.28 6.71 4.87
C VAL A 53 -2.39 7.62 4.37
N ASP A 54 -3.19 8.14 5.29
CA ASP A 54 -4.06 9.28 5.03
C ASP A 54 -3.20 10.54 5.05
N ILE A 55 -3.19 11.28 3.94
CA ILE A 55 -2.34 12.45 3.77
C ILE A 55 -3.19 13.71 3.63
N GLU A 56 -2.73 14.79 4.25
CA GLU A 56 -3.37 16.10 4.10
C GLU A 56 -3.25 16.61 2.66
N ALA A 57 -4.29 17.30 2.18
CA ALA A 57 -4.31 17.86 0.82
C ALA A 57 -3.17 18.86 0.58
N SER A 58 -2.81 19.65 1.61
CA SER A 58 -1.68 20.58 1.58
C SER A 58 -0.30 19.90 1.53
N SER A 59 -0.24 18.59 1.81
CA SER A 59 1.00 17.80 1.79
C SER A 59 1.21 17.04 0.47
N MET A 60 0.31 17.19 -0.50
CA MET A 60 0.41 16.55 -1.82
C MET A 60 0.33 17.62 -2.92
N ALA A 61 1.37 17.69 -3.75
CA ALA A 61 1.42 18.60 -4.89
C ALA A 61 1.09 17.88 -6.20
N PHE A 62 0.34 18.55 -7.05
CA PHE A 62 0.03 18.12 -8.40
C PHE A 62 -0.03 19.34 -9.33
N ASN A 63 0.61 19.22 -10.51
CA ASN A 63 0.57 20.27 -11.53
C ASN A 63 1.01 21.67 -11.04
N GLY A 64 2.03 21.72 -10.19
CA GLY A 64 2.63 22.98 -9.72
C GLY A 64 1.98 23.62 -8.49
N SER A 65 0.92 23.02 -7.92
CA SER A 65 0.30 23.48 -6.66
C SER A 65 -0.04 22.32 -5.74
N THR A 66 -0.29 22.60 -4.45
CA THR A 66 -0.87 21.62 -3.52
C THR A 66 -2.37 21.46 -3.74
N PHE A 67 -2.96 20.39 -3.20
CA PHE A 67 -4.42 20.22 -3.21
C PHE A 67 -5.14 20.99 -2.08
N GLY A 68 -4.39 21.48 -1.09
CA GLY A 68 -4.85 22.39 -0.05
C GLY A 68 -4.32 23.80 -0.24
#